data_AF-T1KR51-F1
#
_entry.id   AF-T1KR51-F1
#
_cell.length_a   1.000
_cell.length_b   1.000
_cell.length_c   1.000
_cell.angle_alpha   90.00
_cell.angle_beta   90.00
_cell.angle_gamma   90.00
#
_symmetry.space_group_name_H-M   'P 1'
#
loop_
_entity.id
_entity.type
_entity.pdbx_description
1 polymer ?
#
loop_
_entity_poly.entity_id
_entity_poly.type
_entity_poly.pdbx_seq_one_letter_code
_entity_poly.pdbx_strand_id
1 'polypeptide(L)'
;MDYESVDDAMEGICSHFEQHLKEQMSEDAPSISYSISQLFDYIDQATDLVCLVYQRSEESYAPKAKDWIKEKLYVFFREQDTQKSNPAPN
;
A
#
# COMPACT_ATOMS: atom_id res chain seq x y z
N MET A 1 10.52 4.66 7.83
CA MET A 1 9.18 4.67 8.43
C MET A 1 8.99 3.30 9.04
N ASP A 2 8.56 3.25 10.28
CA ASP A 2 8.33 2.00 11.01
C ASP A 2 6.82 1.85 11.22
N TYR A 3 6.35 0.61 11.12
CA TYR A 3 4.94 0.27 11.18
C TYR A 3 4.76 -0.94 12.09
N GLU A 4 3.63 -1.03 12.79
CA GLU A 4 3.35 -2.12 13.72
C GLU A 4 2.99 -3.42 12.99
N SER A 5 2.43 -3.30 11.78
CA SER A 5 2.09 -4.42 10.92
C SER A 5 2.45 -4.17 9.45
N VAL A 6 2.39 -5.24 8.66
CA VAL A 6 2.55 -5.16 7.19
C VAL A 6 1.42 -4.34 6.59
N ASP A 7 0.22 -4.42 7.13
CA ASP A 7 -0.96 -3.72 6.60
C ASP A 7 -0.84 -2.21 6.84
N ASP A 8 -0.39 -1.79 8.02
CA ASP A 8 -0.08 -0.38 8.31
C ASP A 8 1.00 0.17 7.37
N ALA A 9 1.99 -0.67 7.01
CA ALA A 9 3.01 -0.28 6.04
C ALA A 9 2.43 -0.11 4.63
N MET A 10 1.47 -0.96 4.23
CA MET A 10 0.76 -0.82 2.95
C MET A 10 -0.09 0.46 2.93
N GLU A 11 -0.80 0.77 4.03
CA GLU A 11 -1.51 2.06 4.18
C GLU A 11 -0.57 3.26 4.08
N GLY A 12 0.60 3.18 4.70
CA GLY A 12 1.63 4.21 4.60
C GLY A 12 2.10 4.46 3.17
N ILE A 13 2.28 3.40 2.37
CA ILE A 13 2.62 3.50 0.94
C ILE A 13 1.49 4.18 0.16
N CYS A 14 0.24 3.80 0.40
CA CYS A 14 -0.93 4.42 -0.23
C CYS A 14 -1.01 5.92 0.12
N SER A 15 -0.84 6.27 1.40
CA SER A 15 -0.86 7.65 1.87
C SER A 15 0.22 8.51 1.23
N HIS A 16 1.43 7.96 1.08
CA HIS A 16 2.54 8.64 0.42
C HIS A 16 2.25 8.89 -1.06
N PHE A 17 1.68 7.89 -1.75
CA PHE A 17 1.27 8.05 -3.15
C PHE A 17 0.12 9.05 -3.31
N GLU A 18 -0.86 9.04 -2.41
CA GLU A 18 -1.96 10.01 -2.41
C GLU A 18 -1.47 11.45 -2.23
N GLN A 19 -0.48 11.66 -1.35
CA GLN A 19 0.15 12.97 -1.22
C GLN A 19 0.85 13.38 -2.53
N HIS A 20 1.58 12.48 -3.17
CA HIS A 20 2.20 12.74 -4.46
C HIS A 20 1.15 13.11 -5.54
N LEU A 21 0.01 12.42 -5.55
CA LEU A 21 -1.10 12.75 -6.45
C LEU A 21 -1.72 14.12 -6.14
N LYS A 22 -1.91 14.48 -4.87
CA LYS A 22 -2.39 15.82 -4.47
C LYS A 22 -1.48 16.92 -4.99
N GLU A 23 -0.18 16.72 -4.93
CA GLU A 23 0.81 17.71 -5.40
C GLU A 23 0.78 17.86 -6.93
N GLN A 24 0.40 16.81 -7.66
CA GLN A 24 0.27 16.87 -9.13
C GLN A 24 -1.12 17.32 -9.62
N MET A 25 -2.17 17.10 -8.84
CA MET A 25 -3.53 17.50 -9.17
C MET A 25 -3.75 18.99 -8.85
N SER A 26 -4.52 19.69 -9.69
CA SER A 26 -4.95 21.06 -9.43
C SER A 26 -5.92 21.13 -8.25
N GLU A 27 -5.93 22.23 -7.50
CA GLU A 27 -6.81 22.46 -6.32
C GLU A 27 -8.31 22.21 -6.56
N ASP A 28 -8.75 22.17 -7.82
CA ASP A 28 -10.15 21.91 -8.21
C ASP A 28 -10.60 20.44 -8.09
N ALA A 29 -9.70 19.49 -7.78
CA ALA A 29 -10.05 18.08 -7.60
C ALA A 29 -10.39 17.77 -6.12
N PRO A 30 -11.67 17.61 -5.74
CA PRO A 30 -12.07 17.45 -4.34
C PRO A 30 -11.76 16.06 -3.77
N SER A 31 -11.51 15.06 -4.61
CA SER A 31 -11.20 13.68 -4.19
C SER A 31 -10.13 13.05 -5.08
N ILE A 32 -9.28 12.24 -4.45
CA ILE A 32 -8.23 11.49 -5.12
C ILE A 32 -8.78 10.11 -5.44
N SER A 33 -8.76 9.76 -6.71
CA SER A 33 -9.08 8.42 -7.17
C SER A 33 -7.93 7.93 -8.04
N TYR A 34 -7.42 6.75 -7.74
CA TYR A 34 -6.38 6.10 -8.50
C TYR A 34 -6.65 4.60 -8.58
N SER A 35 -6.15 3.99 -9.64
CA SER A 35 -6.13 2.54 -9.80
C SER A 35 -4.89 1.94 -9.15
N ILE A 36 -4.99 0.66 -8.76
CA ILE A 36 -3.84 -0.09 -8.23
C ILE A 36 -2.68 -0.15 -9.23
N SER A 37 -2.94 -0.12 -10.54
CA SER A 37 -1.91 -0.05 -11.57
C SER A 37 -1.07 1.23 -11.46
N GLN A 38 -1.69 2.39 -11.23
CA GLN A 38 -0.96 3.65 -11.06
C GLN A 38 -0.07 3.63 -9.81
N LEU A 39 -0.53 3.00 -8.73
CA LEU A 39 0.28 2.80 -7.52
C LEU A 39 1.47 1.88 -7.80
N PHE A 40 1.28 0.81 -8.59
CA PHE A 40 2.37 -0.09 -8.96
C PHE A 40 3.41 0.60 -9.84
N ASP A 41 2.98 1.43 -10.79
CA ASP A 41 3.89 2.22 -11.62
C ASP A 41 4.70 3.21 -10.78
N TYR A 42 4.09 3.81 -9.75
CA TYR A 42 4.80 4.68 -8.80
C TYR A 42 5.86 3.93 -7.99
N ILE A 43 5.53 2.72 -7.52
CA ILE A 43 6.48 1.84 -6.83
C ILE A 43 7.65 1.44 -7.74
N ASP A 44 7.37 1.18 -9.03
CA ASP A 44 8.41 0.86 -10.01
C ASP A 44 9.36 2.01 -10.26
N GLN A 45 8.86 3.24 -10.27
CA GLN A 45 9.66 4.45 -10.45
C GLN A 45 10.60 4.75 -9.27
N ALA A 46 10.30 4.27 -8.05
CA ALA A 46 11.16 4.49 -6.90
C ALA A 46 12.51 3.78 -7.07
N THR A 47 13.64 4.49 -7.15
CA THR A 47 14.95 3.87 -7.45
C THR A 47 15.34 2.73 -6.50
N ASP A 48 15.05 2.89 -5.21
CA ASP A 48 15.27 1.86 -4.19
C ASP A 48 14.08 1.86 -3.22
N LEU A 49 13.38 0.72 -3.15
CA LEU A 49 12.29 0.51 -2.21
C LEU A 49 12.36 -0.93 -1.70
N VAL A 50 12.61 -1.05 -0.40
CA VAL A 50 12.66 -2.33 0.33
C VAL A 50 11.87 -2.18 1.62
N CYS A 51 11.06 -3.19 1.93
CA CYS A 51 10.41 -3.32 3.23
C CYS A 51 11.20 -4.32 4.08
N LEU A 52 11.60 -3.92 5.29
CA LEU A 52 12.24 -4.81 6.25
C LEU A 52 11.17 -5.38 7.17
N VAL A 53 10.88 -6.68 7.04
CA VAL A 53 9.83 -7.33 7.83
C VAL A 53 10.47 -8.17 8.93
N TYR A 54 10.10 -7.92 10.18
CA TYR A 54 10.59 -8.69 11.32
C TYR A 54 10.07 -10.13 11.27
N GLN A 55 10.98 -11.09 11.38
CA GLN A 55 10.71 -12.52 11.39
C GLN A 55 11.01 -13.07 12.78
N ARG A 56 9.96 -13.32 13.56
CA ARG A 56 10.09 -13.82 14.94
C ARG A 56 10.83 -15.16 15.04
N SER A 57 10.71 -16.02 14.02
CA SER A 57 11.37 -17.33 13.99
C SER A 57 12.90 -17.23 13.92
N GLU A 58 13.42 -16.17 13.29
CA GLU A 58 14.84 -15.96 13.03
C GLU A 58 15.41 -14.78 13.83
N GLU A 59 14.56 -14.14 14.65
CA GLU A 59 14.84 -12.89 15.38
C GLU A 59 15.54 -11.82 14.53
N SER A 60 15.19 -11.74 13.25
CA SER A 60 15.87 -10.91 12.26
C SER A 60 14.88 -10.18 11.34
N TYR A 61 15.38 -9.21 10.58
CA TYR A 61 14.59 -8.51 9.57
C TYR A 61 14.93 -9.04 8.18
N ALA A 62 13.91 -9.56 7.48
CA ALA A 62 14.07 -9.99 6.10
C ALA A 62 13.74 -8.84 5.13
N PRO A 63 14.63 -8.53 4.18
CA PRO A 63 14.34 -7.58 3.12
C PRO A 63 13.30 -8.14 2.15
N LYS A 64 12.32 -7.30 1.80
CA LYS A 64 11.29 -7.56 0.82
C LYS A 64 11.36 -6.53 -0.29
N ALA A 65 11.59 -7.01 -1.50
CA ALA A 65 11.66 -6.19 -2.70
C ALA A 65 10.27 -5.70 -3.14
N LYS A 66 10.26 -4.80 -4.13
CA LYS A 66 9.05 -4.20 -4.70
C LYS A 66 7.98 -5.20 -5.11
N ASP A 67 8.35 -6.32 -5.73
CA ASP A 67 7.37 -7.33 -6.17
C ASP A 67 6.55 -7.86 -5.00
N TRP A 68 7.19 -8.14 -3.87
CA TRP A 68 6.51 -8.55 -2.65
C TRP A 68 5.60 -7.45 -2.10
N ILE A 69 6.04 -6.19 -2.16
CA ILE A 69 5.24 -5.04 -1.72
C ILE A 69 3.98 -4.91 -2.58
N LYS A 70 4.10 -5.04 -3.92
CA LYS A 70 2.95 -5.01 -4.84
C LYS A 70 1.97 -6.16 -4.58
N GLU A 71 2.47 -7.37 -4.33
CA GLU A 71 1.63 -8.51 -3.95
C GLU A 71 0.84 -8.22 -2.67
N LYS A 72 1.49 -7.62 -1.66
CA LYS A 72 0.82 -7.26 -0.40
C LYS A 72 -0.22 -6.16 -0.59
N LEU A 73 0.07 -5.14 -1.39
CA LEU A 73 -0.92 -4.13 -1.77
C LEU A 73 -2.12 -4.76 -2.49
N TYR A 74 -1.88 -5.70 -3.42
CA TYR A 74 -2.97 -6.38 -4.12
C TYR A 74 -3.91 -7.12 -3.15
N VAL A 75 -3.35 -7.88 -2.21
CA VAL A 75 -4.14 -8.58 -1.18
C VAL A 75 -4.87 -7.59 -0.29
N PHE A 76 -4.18 -6.55 0.18
CA PHE A 76 -4.72 -5.50 1.04
C PHE A 76 -5.97 -4.84 0.43
N PHE A 77 -5.91 -4.45 -0.85
CA PHE A 77 -7.08 -3.88 -1.54
C PHE A 77 -8.20 -4.90 -1.76
N ARG A 78 -7.86 -6.15 -2.09
CA ARG A 78 -8.87 -7.22 -2.27
C ARG A 78 -9.68 -7.48 -1.00
N GLU A 79 -9.03 -7.41 0.16
CA GLU A 79 -9.68 -7.60 1.46
C GLU A 79 -10.61 -6.43 1.80
N GLN A 80 -10.21 -5.20 1.51
CA GLN A 80 -11.07 -4.02 1.67
C GLN A 80 -12.34 -4.08 0.82
N ASP A 81 -12.24 -4.54 -0.42
CA ASP A 81 -13.41 -4.73 -1.30
C ASP A 81 -14.36 -5.81 -0.75
N THR A 82 -13.82 -6.85 -0.14
CA THR A 82 -14.60 -7.95 0.45
C THR A 82 -15.32 -7.51 1.74
N GLN A 83 -14.75 -6.58 2.52
CA GLN A 83 -15.36 -6.07 3.76
C GLN A 83 -16.62 -5.23 3.51
N LYS A 84 -16.76 -4.59 2.33
CA LYS A 84 -17.94 -3.79 1.96
C LYS A 84 -19.14 -4.62 1.48
N SER A 85 -18.98 -5.93 1.26
CA SER A 85 -20.04 -6.78 0.68
C SER A 85 -20.78 -7.67 1.69
N ASN A 86 -20.78 -7.36 3.00
CA ASN A 86 -21.54 -8.13 3.98
C ASN A 86 -22.94 -7.51 4.21
N PRO A 87 -24.02 -7.97 3.53
CA PRO A 87 -25.36 -7.64 3.98
C PRO A 87 -25.59 -8.29 5.36
N ALA A 88 -26.11 -7.51 6.30
CA ALA A 88 -26.40 -7.97 7.66
C ALA A 88 -27.14 -9.32 7.68
N PRO A 89 -26.83 -10.22 8.63
CA PRO A 89 -27.60 -11.44 8.78
C PRO A 89 -29.05 -11.10 9.14
N ASN A 90 -29.97 -11.71 8.37
CA ASN A 90 -31.42 -11.68 8.51
C ASN A 90 -31.90 -12.07 9.91
#